data_AF-A0A7L9RUS4-F1
#
_entry.id   AF-A0A7L9RUS4-F1
#
_cell.length_a   1.000
_cell.length_b   1.000
_cell.length_c   1.000
_cell.angle_alpha   90.00
_cell.angle_beta   90.00
_cell.angle_gamma   90.00
#
_symmetry.space_group_name_H-M   'P 1'
#
loop_
_entity.id
_entity.type
_entity.pdbx_description
1 polymer ?
#
loop_
_entity_poly.entity_id
_entity_poly.type
_entity_poly.pdbx_seq_one_letter_code
_entity_poly.pdbx_strand_id
1 'polypeptide(L)'
;MKIHIDEEFLSICKKIKEKNLSVDEWRLVESDDMFQSSNFCGGYDTIEDAFCFSYYDQERKEFWFQIDLSEIGQILDGVKTYLSVRSAC
;
A
#
# COMPACT_ATOMS: atom_id res chain seq x y z
N MET A 1 -3.38 3.49 -14.46
CA MET A 1 -2.14 2.83 -14.90
C MET A 1 -1.97 1.54 -14.11
N LYS A 2 -1.23 0.56 -14.62
CA LYS A 2 -0.82 -0.62 -13.85
C LYS A 2 0.69 -0.61 -13.67
N ILE A 3 1.15 -0.86 -12.46
CA ILE A 3 2.57 -1.07 -12.15
C ILE A 3 2.77 -2.49 -11.63
N HIS A 4 3.90 -3.11 -11.97
CA HIS A 4 4.26 -4.39 -11.39
C HIS A 4 4.61 -4.22 -9.92
N ILE A 5 4.24 -5.21 -9.11
CA ILE A 5 4.68 -5.28 -7.73
C ILE A 5 6.13 -5.77 -7.74
N ASP A 6 7.00 -4.95 -7.19
CA ASP A 6 8.41 -5.26 -7.01
C ASP A 6 8.72 -5.62 -5.55
N GLU A 7 9.99 -5.91 -5.28
CA GLU A 7 10.46 -6.24 -3.94
C GLU A 7 10.29 -5.09 -2.93
N GLU A 8 10.27 -3.84 -3.40
CA GLU A 8 10.07 -2.67 -2.54
C GLU A 8 8.66 -2.68 -1.95
N PHE A 9 7.63 -2.78 -2.80
CA PHE A 9 6.27 -2.84 -2.32
C PHE A 9 5.93 -4.16 -1.62
N LEU A 10 6.53 -5.28 -2.06
CA LEU A 10 6.39 -6.57 -1.38
C LEU A 10 6.92 -6.51 0.06
N SER A 11 8.02 -5.79 0.30
CA SER A 11 8.55 -5.56 1.65
C SER A 11 7.59 -4.78 2.54
N ILE A 12 6.89 -3.78 1.99
CA ILE A 12 5.82 -3.06 2.71
C ILE A 12 4.67 -4.00 3.08
N CYS A 13 4.22 -4.83 2.14
CA CYS A 13 3.16 -5.82 2.40
C CYS A 13 3.54 -6.79 3.54
N LYS A 14 4.80 -7.24 3.59
CA LYS A 14 5.31 -8.08 4.68
C LYS A 14 5.25 -7.35 6.02
N LYS A 15 5.71 -6.10 6.10
CA LYS A 15 5.65 -5.29 7.33
C LYS A 15 4.22 -5.07 7.83
N ILE A 16 3.27 -4.84 6.92
CA ILE A 16 1.85 -4.73 7.28
C ILE A 16 1.36 -6.06 7.87
N LYS A 17 1.67 -7.19 7.21
CA LYS A 17 1.26 -8.52 7.65
C LYS A 17 1.87 -8.92 8.99
N GLU A 18 3.13 -8.56 9.25
CA GLU A 18 3.85 -8.83 10.49
C GLU A 18 3.21 -8.18 11.72
N LYS A 19 2.55 -7.03 11.56
CA LYS A 19 1.80 -6.40 12.66
C LYS A 19 0.58 -7.22 13.09
N ASN A 20 0.06 -8.08 12.20
CA ASN A 20 -1.03 -9.02 12.47
C ASN A 20 -2.26 -8.36 13.11
N LEU A 21 -2.61 -7.16 12.64
CA LEU A 21 -3.78 -6.41 13.10
C LEU A 21 -4.99 -6.67 12.20
N SER A 22 -6.15 -6.72 12.82
CA SER A 22 -7.46 -6.66 12.16
C SER A 22 -7.75 -5.26 11.62
N VAL A 23 -8.79 -5.13 10.80
CA VAL A 23 -9.30 -3.84 10.30
C VAL A 23 -9.62 -2.89 11.45
N ASP A 24 -10.31 -3.36 12.49
CA ASP A 24 -10.69 -2.51 13.63
C ASP A 24 -9.47 -2.04 14.44
N GLU A 25 -8.44 -2.87 14.56
CA GLU A 25 -7.18 -2.48 15.22
C GLU A 25 -6.40 -1.48 14.36
N TRP A 26 -6.40 -1.64 13.03
CA TRP A 26 -5.82 -0.67 12.11
C TRP A 26 -6.49 0.70 12.21
N ARG A 27 -7.81 0.73 12.40
CA ARG A 27 -8.55 1.97 12.61
C ARG A 27 -8.14 2.72 13.88
N LEU A 28 -7.67 2.01 14.91
CA LEU A 28 -7.18 2.64 16.15
C LEU A 28 -5.76 3.20 16.01
N VAL A 29 -5.01 2.69 15.04
CA VAL A 29 -3.61 3.07 14.81
C VAL A 29 -3.49 4.25 13.86
N GLU A 30 -4.38 4.36 12.85
CA GLU A 30 -4.52 5.42 11.83
C GLU A 30 -3.26 6.26 11.58
N SER A 31 -2.65 6.08 10.41
CA SER A 31 -1.48 6.86 10.03
C SER A 31 -1.30 6.80 8.52
N ASP A 32 -1.34 7.96 7.88
CA ASP A 32 -1.24 8.09 6.42
C ASP A 32 0.17 7.86 5.87
N ASP A 33 1.19 7.77 6.72
CA ASP A 33 2.60 7.70 6.34
C ASP A 33 3.41 6.65 7.14
N MET A 34 2.75 5.70 7.80
CA MET A 34 3.42 4.67 8.62
C MET A 34 4.45 3.83 7.85
N PHE A 35 4.21 3.59 6.56
CA PHE A 35 5.01 2.73 5.71
C PHE A 35 5.66 3.53 4.59
N GLN A 36 6.98 3.70 4.69
CA GLN A 36 7.76 4.49 3.75
C GLN A 36 8.95 3.69 3.21
N SER A 37 9.31 4.00 1.97
CA SER A 37 10.43 3.44 1.20
C SER A 37 10.96 4.51 0.24
N SER A 38 11.76 4.13 -0.76
CA SER A 38 12.30 5.09 -1.73
C SER A 38 11.22 5.66 -2.65
N ASN A 39 10.28 4.82 -3.09
CA ASN A 39 9.26 5.18 -4.07
C ASN A 39 7.84 5.11 -3.52
N PHE A 40 7.60 4.50 -2.36
CA PHE A 40 6.27 4.39 -1.77
C PHE A 40 6.21 5.06 -0.39
N CYS A 41 5.11 5.78 -0.13
CA CYS A 41 4.76 6.34 1.17
C CYS A 41 3.26 6.15 1.39
N GLY A 42 2.86 5.64 2.55
CA GLY A 42 1.44 5.45 2.84
C GLY A 42 1.18 4.79 4.18
N GLY A 43 -0.10 4.54 4.44
CA GLY A 43 -0.55 3.81 5.61
C GLY A 43 -2.06 3.71 5.67
N TYR A 44 -2.61 3.42 6.85
CA TYR A 44 -4.03 3.12 6.99
C TYR A 44 -4.83 4.39 7.24
N ASP A 45 -5.80 4.65 6.35
CA ASP A 45 -6.74 5.76 6.42
C ASP A 45 -8.09 5.23 6.91
N THR A 46 -8.59 5.75 8.03
CA THR A 46 -9.85 5.30 8.64
C THR A 46 -11.09 5.75 7.89
N ILE A 47 -11.01 6.84 7.14
CA ILE A 47 -12.12 7.38 6.35
C ILE A 47 -12.31 6.54 5.09
N GLU A 48 -11.20 6.17 4.45
CA GLU A 48 -11.19 5.32 3.25
C GLU A 48 -11.30 3.82 3.59
N ASP A 49 -11.10 3.44 4.86
CA ASP A 49 -11.07 2.06 5.36
C ASP A 49 -10.10 1.15 4.58
N ALA A 50 -8.96 1.70 4.21
CA ALA A 50 -7.99 1.08 3.33
C ALA A 50 -6.58 1.59 3.61
N PHE A 51 -5.57 0.87 3.08
CA PHE A 51 -4.22 1.42 3.00
C PHE A 51 -4.10 2.33 1.78
N CYS A 52 -3.90 3.62 2.03
CA CYS A 52 -3.66 4.64 1.02
C CYS A 52 -2.15 4.81 0.81
N PHE A 53 -1.71 4.82 -0.44
CA PHE A 53 -0.30 4.99 -0.78
C PHE A 53 -0.10 5.98 -1.93
N SER A 54 0.94 6.80 -1.78
CA SER A 54 1.63 7.49 -2.86
C SER A 54 2.77 6.62 -3.40
N TYR A 55 2.87 6.55 -4.73
CA TYR A 55 3.96 5.96 -5.50
C TYR A 55 4.60 7.04 -6.37
N TYR A 56 5.92 7.12 -6.37
CA TYR A 56 6.70 8.03 -7.21
C TYR A 56 7.46 7.22 -8.27
N ASP A 57 7.21 7.53 -9.55
CA ASP A 57 7.96 6.90 -10.63
C ASP A 57 9.38 7.49 -10.79
N GLN A 58 10.09 7.04 -11.82
CA GLN A 58 11.46 7.48 -12.12
C GLN A 58 11.55 8.99 -12.45
N GLU A 59 10.47 9.59 -12.95
CA GLU A 59 10.36 11.02 -13.23
C GLU A 59 9.86 11.82 -12.02
N ARG A 60 9.74 11.16 -10.85
CA ARG A 60 9.18 11.71 -9.60
C ARG A 60 7.72 12.15 -9.74
N LYS A 61 7.00 11.61 -10.72
CA LYS A 61 5.57 11.82 -10.84
C LYS A 61 4.84 10.98 -9.81
N GLU A 62 3.90 11.61 -9.12
CA GLU A 62 3.13 10.97 -8.07
C GLU A 62 1.88 10.27 -8.62
N PHE A 63 1.64 9.09 -8.07
CA PHE A 63 0.46 8.28 -8.31
C PHE A 63 -0.11 7.79 -6.99
N TRP A 64 -1.43 7.67 -6.92
CA TRP A 64 -2.13 7.16 -5.75
C TRP A 64 -2.77 5.81 -6.04
N PHE A 65 -2.81 4.96 -5.01
CA PHE A 65 -3.57 3.73 -5.01
C PHE A 65 -3.99 3.36 -3.60
N GLN A 66 -4.98 2.46 -3.53
CA GLN A 66 -5.50 1.91 -2.29
C GLN A 66 -5.46 0.39 -2.38
N ILE A 67 -5.19 -0.26 -1.25
CA ILE A 67 -5.34 -1.70 -1.10
C ILE A 67 -5.91 -2.07 0.27
N ASP A 68 -6.62 -3.19 0.34
CA ASP A 68 -7.10 -3.76 1.60
C ASP A 68 -6.23 -4.93 2.11
N LEU A 69 -6.53 -5.44 3.30
CA LEU A 69 -5.81 -6.58 3.90
C LEU A 69 -5.92 -7.88 3.08
N SER A 70 -7.02 -8.06 2.33
CA SER A 70 -7.22 -9.23 1.47
C SER A 70 -6.29 -9.14 0.25
N GLU A 71 -6.20 -7.98 -0.38
CA GLU A 71 -5.28 -7.72 -1.48
C GLU A 71 -3.82 -7.87 -1.05
N ILE A 72 -3.46 -7.40 0.16
CA ILE A 72 -2.13 -7.65 0.73
C ILE A 72 -1.84 -9.16 0.80
N GLY A 73 -2.81 -9.98 1.23
CA GLY A 73 -2.70 -11.44 1.21
C GLY A 73 -2.45 -11.98 -0.20
N GLN A 74 -3.25 -11.55 -1.18
CA GLN A 74 -3.10 -11.96 -2.58
C GLN A 74 -1.74 -11.58 -3.18
N ILE A 75 -1.17 -10.45 -2.76
CA ILE A 75 0.16 -9.99 -3.18
C ILE A 75 1.25 -10.91 -2.61
N LEU A 76 1.17 -11.20 -1.31
CA LEU A 76 2.13 -12.08 -0.64
C LEU A 76 2.08 -13.52 -1.16
N ASP A 77 0.90 -13.99 -1.57
CA ASP A 77 0.69 -15.30 -2.18
C ASP A 77 1.07 -15.35 -3.67
N GLY A 78 1.44 -14.20 -4.27
CA GLY A 78 1.80 -14.09 -5.68
C GLY A 78 0.61 -14.17 -6.66
N VAL A 79 -0.62 -14.14 -6.16
CA VAL A 79 -1.86 -14.14 -6.98
C VAL A 79 -2.05 -12.78 -7.64
N LYS A 80 -1.77 -11.69 -6.91
CA LYS A 80 -1.82 -10.31 -7.42
C LYS A 80 -0.41 -9.81 -7.67
N THR A 81 -0.09 -9.51 -8.92
CA THR A 81 1.26 -9.12 -9.37
C THR A 81 1.35 -7.68 -9.88
N TYR A 82 0.25 -6.93 -9.82
CA TYR A 82 0.18 -5.54 -10.26
C TYR A 82 -0.72 -4.69 -9.36
N LEU A 83 -0.39 -3.41 -9.24
CA LEU A 83 -1.20 -2.38 -8.59
C LEU A 83 -1.88 -1.51 -9.65
N SER A 84 -3.15 -1.17 -9.41
CA SER A 84 -3.87 -0.18 -10.20
C SER A 84 -3.66 1.19 -9.58
N VAL A 85 -2.90 2.06 -10.25
CA VAL A 85 -2.57 3.40 -9.76
C VAL A 85 -3.20 4.48 -10.62
N ARG A 86 -3.54 5.62 -10.04
CA ARG A 86 -4.03 6.82 -10.73
C ARG A 86 -3.05 7.97 -10.53
N SER A 87 -2.91 8.88 -11.50
CA SER A 87 -2.10 10.09 -11.28
C SER A 87 -2.66 10.87 -10.08
N ALA A 88 -1.78 11.40 -9.24
CA ALA A 88 -2.17 12.47 -8.32
C ALA A 88 -2.60 13.69 -9.17
N CYS A 89 -3.73 14.31 -8.79
CA CYS A 89 -4.26 15.49 -9.48
C CYS A 89 -3.63 16.77 -8.95
#